data_AF-A0A1M7ADR1-F1
#
_entry.id   AF-A0A1M7ADR1-F1
#
_cell.length_a   1.000
_cell.length_b   1.000
_cell.length_c   1.000
_cell.angle_alpha   90.00
_cell.angle_beta   90.00
_cell.angle_gamma   90.00
#
_symmetry.space_group_name_H-M   'P 1'
#
loop_
_entity.id
_entity.type
_entity.pdbx_description
1 polymer ?
#
loop_
_entity_poly.entity_id
_entity_poly.type
_entity_poly.pdbx_seq_one_letter_code
_entity_poly.pdbx_strand_id
1 'polypeptide(L)'
;MKIGHLVKMTGVPKQTIHFYMREGLLRKPRKSGVNNAEYTQAHLDQLLLIKDLRDNFFLPIPEIKKILKNRKSQSPLDQAMVDRRAKYFRPMDQLVNIEIRGRERFIKASGMSPKWLTKMEKWGVVSPKKEGEELVYSHDDLNIARLISDMDDLGFGPQHGYDPQDLKIVADFVQNFIMSNDNRYMAANLEKFSNPEHTEECREFIEVMSLFFYHTYRKQVREKYFMLTNQQKEPSQEPTST
;
A
#
# COMPACT_ATOMS: atom_id res chain seq x y z
N MET A 1 18.12 -0.86 23.55
CA MET A 1 18.61 0.39 22.91
C MET A 1 18.51 1.57 23.86
N LYS A 2 19.38 2.60 23.72
CA LYS A 2 19.28 3.88 24.43
C LYS A 2 18.47 4.90 23.62
N ILE A 3 18.00 5.97 24.26
CA ILE A 3 17.23 7.02 23.58
C ILE A 3 17.99 7.69 22.43
N GLY A 4 19.31 7.91 22.57
CA GLY A 4 20.13 8.47 21.50
C GLY A 4 20.16 7.59 20.24
N HIS A 5 20.08 6.27 20.40
CA HIS A 5 19.98 5.35 19.28
C HIS A 5 18.63 5.48 18.55
N LEU A 6 17.53 5.62 19.29
CA LEU A 6 16.21 5.89 18.70
C LEU A 6 16.20 7.20 17.92
N VAL A 7 16.78 8.27 18.47
CA VAL A 7 16.88 9.56 17.77
C VAL A 7 17.65 9.40 16.46
N LYS A 8 18.80 8.71 16.49
CA LYS A 8 19.61 8.47 15.29
C LYS A 8 18.88 7.65 14.22
N MET A 9 18.16 6.61 14.62
CA MET A 9 17.46 5.70 13.70
C MET A 9 16.18 6.29 13.13
N THR A 10 15.46 7.11 13.90
CA THR A 10 14.13 7.64 13.51
C THR A 10 14.18 9.08 13.00
N GLY A 11 15.21 9.83 13.38
CA GLY A 11 15.26 11.29 13.23
C GLY A 11 14.29 12.04 14.15
N VAL A 12 13.56 11.35 15.04
CA VAL A 12 12.60 11.98 15.96
C VAL A 12 13.36 12.57 17.16
N PRO A 13 13.27 13.89 17.44
CA PRO A 13 13.99 14.51 18.54
C PRO A 13 13.62 13.93 19.91
N LYS A 14 14.59 13.88 20.83
CA LYS A 14 14.40 13.37 22.20
C LYS A 14 13.18 13.98 22.90
N GLN A 15 12.97 15.30 22.76
CA GLN A 15 11.82 16.00 23.34
C GLN A 15 10.49 15.49 22.76
N THR A 16 10.43 15.24 21.45
CA THR A 16 9.25 14.69 20.77
C THR A 16 8.96 13.25 21.21
N ILE A 17 9.99 12.42 21.39
CA ILE A 17 9.83 11.07 21.94
C ILE A 17 9.23 11.14 23.37
N HIS A 18 9.72 12.04 24.22
CA HIS A 18 9.15 12.26 25.55
C HIS A 18 7.71 12.79 25.49
N PHE A 19 7.40 13.68 24.54
CA PHE A 19 6.04 14.14 24.29
C PHE A 19 5.11 12.97 23.92
N TYR A 20 5.50 12.10 22.99
CA TYR A 20 4.71 10.91 22.63
C TYR A 20 4.51 9.94 23.80
N MET A 21 5.50 9.81 24.69
CA MET A 21 5.32 9.04 25.93
C MET A 21 4.29 9.68 26.88
N ARG A 22 4.30 11.01 27.02
CA ARG A 22 3.31 11.73 27.85
C ARG A 22 1.90 11.63 27.28
N GLU A 23 1.77 11.78 25.96
CA GLU A 23 0.51 11.68 25.25
C GLU A 23 -0.02 10.23 25.14
N GLY A 24 0.76 9.24 25.56
CA GLY A 24 0.39 7.82 25.50
C GLY A 24 0.50 7.18 24.11
N LEU A 25 1.11 7.89 23.15
CA LEU A 25 1.43 7.36 21.82
C LEU A 25 2.60 6.40 21.84
N LEU A 26 3.48 6.43 22.85
CA LEU A 26 4.61 5.51 23.00
C LEU A 26 4.60 4.90 24.41
N ARG A 27 4.84 3.59 24.52
CA ARG A 27 4.97 2.94 25.84
C ARG A 27 6.19 3.49 26.59
N LYS A 28 6.09 3.53 27.92
CA LYS A 28 7.23 3.93 28.76
C LYS A 28 8.31 2.83 28.68
N PRO A 29 9.59 3.20 28.50
CA PRO A 29 10.69 2.24 28.47
C PRO A 29 10.88 1.57 29.83
N ARG A 30 11.52 0.40 29.85
CA ARG A 30 11.85 -0.29 31.10
C ARG A 30 12.97 0.49 31.79
N LYS A 31 12.79 0.82 33.07
CA LYS A 31 13.85 1.45 33.86
C LYS A 31 14.84 0.38 34.30
N SER A 32 16.10 0.57 33.93
CA SER A 32 17.25 -0.26 34.28
C SER A 32 18.17 0.49 35.28
N GLY A 33 17.64 1.53 35.93
CA GLY A 33 18.35 2.42 36.87
C GLY A 33 17.76 3.86 36.90
N VAL A 34 18.25 4.71 37.81
CA VAL A 34 17.75 6.09 38.03
C VAL A 34 17.81 6.94 36.75
N ASN A 35 18.88 6.80 35.96
CA ASN A 35 19.08 7.51 34.69
C ASN A 35 19.13 6.58 33.48
N ASN A 36 18.69 5.33 33.64
CA ASN A 36 18.87 4.32 32.61
C ASN A 36 17.53 3.77 32.14
N ALA A 37 17.14 4.13 30.92
CA ALA A 37 15.93 3.66 30.26
C ALA A 37 16.31 2.77 29.07
N GLU A 38 15.73 1.59 29.01
CA GLU A 38 15.91 0.64 27.91
C GLU A 38 14.71 0.65 26.97
N TYR A 39 15.02 0.87 25.70
CA TYR A 39 14.08 0.86 24.59
C TYR A 39 14.26 -0.41 23.77
N THR A 40 13.14 -0.99 23.34
CA THR A 40 13.07 -2.22 22.52
C THR A 40 12.80 -1.89 21.06
N GLN A 41 12.90 -2.90 20.18
CA GLN A 41 12.55 -2.76 18.75
C GLN A 41 11.12 -2.23 18.56
N ALA A 42 10.17 -2.68 19.37
CA ALA A 42 8.80 -2.17 19.34
C ALA A 42 8.69 -0.65 19.55
N HIS A 43 9.63 -0.03 20.28
CA HIS A 43 9.65 1.45 20.41
C HIS A 43 10.12 2.11 19.12
N LEU A 44 11.08 1.51 18.42
CA LEU A 44 11.58 1.98 17.15
C LEU A 44 10.48 1.91 16.08
N ASP A 45 9.84 0.75 15.94
CA ASP A 45 8.78 0.53 14.94
C ASP A 45 7.60 1.48 15.18
N GLN A 46 7.19 1.65 16.45
CA GLN A 46 6.11 2.55 16.81
C GLN A 46 6.46 4.03 16.56
N LEU A 47 7.72 4.44 16.76
CA LEU A 47 8.17 5.79 16.42
C LEU A 47 8.20 6.04 14.92
N LEU A 48 8.64 5.06 14.12
CA LEU A 48 8.60 5.13 12.67
C LEU A 48 7.16 5.23 12.15
N LEU A 49 6.24 4.46 12.72
CA LEU A 49 4.82 4.53 12.38
C LEU A 49 4.19 5.88 12.74
N ILE A 50 4.45 6.42 13.94
CA ILE A 50 3.94 7.75 14.32
C ILE A 50 4.47 8.81 13.37
N LYS A 51 5.76 8.73 13.02
CA LYS A 51 6.39 9.64 12.07
C LYS A 51 5.73 9.53 10.70
N ASP A 52 5.50 8.32 10.20
CA ASP A 52 4.84 8.06 8.92
C ASP A 52 3.42 8.66 8.87
N LEU A 53 2.60 8.37 9.88
CA LEU A 53 1.24 8.89 10.00
C LEU A 53 1.19 10.42 10.13
N ARG A 54 2.21 11.05 10.70
CA ARG A 54 2.26 12.50 10.84
C ARG A 54 2.82 13.18 9.59
N ASP A 55 3.93 12.67 9.08
CA ASP A 55 4.72 13.35 8.04
C ASP A 55 4.19 13.04 6.64
N ASN A 56 3.65 11.83 6.41
CA ASN A 56 3.13 11.42 5.11
C ASN A 56 1.60 11.52 5.03
N PHE A 57 0.89 11.28 6.12
CA PHE A 57 -0.59 11.34 6.17
C PHE A 57 -1.14 12.63 6.80
N PHE A 58 -0.26 13.54 7.24
CA PHE A 58 -0.63 14.83 7.87
C PHE A 58 -1.63 14.71 9.03
N LEU A 59 -1.65 13.55 9.71
CA LEU A 59 -2.64 13.31 10.74
C LEU A 59 -2.28 14.08 12.02
N PRO A 60 -3.24 14.80 12.63
CA PRO A 60 -3.05 15.37 13.96
C PRO A 60 -2.78 14.28 15.00
N ILE A 61 -1.96 14.60 16.01
CA ILE A 61 -1.61 13.68 17.11
C ILE A 61 -2.84 12.99 17.76
N PRO A 62 -3.99 13.66 17.98
CA PRO A 62 -5.19 13.01 18.50
C PRO A 62 -5.73 11.89 17.61
N GLU A 63 -5.70 12.05 16.29
CA GLU A 63 -6.15 11.02 15.33
C GLU A 63 -5.18 9.86 15.26
N ILE A 64 -3.88 10.14 15.25
CA ILE A 64 -2.83 9.11 15.35
C ILE A 64 -3.04 8.26 16.62
N LYS A 65 -3.36 8.89 17.76
CA LYS A 65 -3.62 8.19 19.02
C LYS A 65 -4.83 7.26 18.93
N LYS A 66 -5.92 7.67 18.26
CA LYS A 66 -7.09 6.81 18.02
C LYS A 66 -6.72 5.60 17.17
N ILE A 67 -5.97 5.81 16.08
CA ILE A 67 -5.49 4.73 15.19
C ILE A 67 -4.63 3.73 15.98
N LEU A 68 -3.65 4.21 16.75
CA LEU A 68 -2.77 3.36 17.54
C LEU A 68 -3.51 2.59 18.64
N LYS A 69 -4.55 3.18 19.24
CA LYS A 69 -5.40 2.50 20.23
C LYS A 69 -6.19 1.36 19.58
N ASN A 70 -6.80 1.62 18.42
CA ASN A 70 -7.54 0.61 17.65
C ASN A 70 -6.62 -0.51 17.11
N ARG A 71 -5.35 -0.19 16.82
CA ARG A 71 -4.33 -1.18 16.45
C ARG A 71 -3.96 -2.14 17.56
N LYS A 72 -3.94 -1.70 18.83
CA LYS A 72 -3.63 -2.58 19.96
C LYS A 72 -4.69 -3.67 20.18
N SER A 73 -5.92 -3.42 19.75
CA SER A 73 -7.00 -4.41 19.73
C SER A 73 -7.06 -5.25 18.46
N GLN A 74 -6.23 -4.94 17.46
CA GLN A 74 -6.18 -5.62 16.17
C GLN A 74 -5.16 -6.77 16.20
N SER A 75 -5.43 -7.82 15.43
CA SER A 75 -4.52 -8.96 15.30
C SER A 75 -3.21 -8.54 14.62
N PRO A 76 -2.10 -9.31 14.76
CA PRO A 76 -0.86 -9.05 14.03
C PRO A 76 -1.05 -8.95 12.50
N LEU A 77 -2.02 -9.69 11.94
CA LEU A 77 -2.38 -9.63 10.53
C LEU A 77 -3.00 -8.27 10.17
N ASP A 78 -3.96 -7.80 10.96
CA ASP A 78 -4.59 -6.48 10.76
C ASP A 78 -3.56 -5.34 10.85
N GLN A 79 -2.57 -5.48 11.74
CA GLN A 79 -1.45 -4.54 11.86
C GLN A 79 -0.58 -4.53 10.60
N ALA A 80 -0.18 -5.70 10.08
CA ALA A 80 0.58 -5.78 8.83
C ALA A 80 -0.20 -5.18 7.65
N MET A 81 -1.52 -5.37 7.59
CA MET A 81 -2.38 -4.78 6.57
C MET A 81 -2.41 -3.24 6.64
N VAL A 82 -2.45 -2.66 7.84
CA VAL A 82 -2.42 -1.20 8.02
C VAL A 82 -1.05 -0.63 7.65
N ASP A 83 0.06 -1.31 7.99
CA ASP A 83 1.41 -0.82 7.65
C ASP A 83 1.63 -0.86 6.14
N ARG A 84 1.12 -1.91 5.49
CA ARG A 84 1.15 -2.02 4.03
C ARG A 84 0.34 -0.91 3.37
N ARG A 85 -0.88 -0.64 3.83
CA ARG A 85 -1.68 0.49 3.34
C ARG A 85 -0.92 1.80 3.50
N ALA A 86 -0.33 2.03 4.67
CA ALA A 86 0.43 3.24 4.94
C ALA A 86 1.66 3.40 4.02
N LYS A 87 2.31 2.29 3.64
CA LYS A 87 3.45 2.28 2.70
C LYS A 87 3.06 2.68 1.27
N TYR A 88 1.90 2.24 0.79
CA TYR A 88 1.50 2.39 -0.62
C TYR A 88 0.48 3.51 -0.89
N PHE A 89 -0.27 3.93 0.13
CA PHE A 89 -1.18 5.09 0.06
C PHE A 89 -0.52 6.30 0.71
N ARG A 90 0.68 6.71 0.29
CA ARG A 90 1.27 7.96 0.80
C ARG A 90 0.80 9.12 -0.08
N PRO A 91 -0.09 10.02 0.41
CA PRO A 91 -0.63 11.12 -0.38
C PRO A 91 0.45 12.01 -1.00
N MET A 92 1.59 12.18 -0.33
CA MET A 92 2.71 12.98 -0.85
C MET A 92 3.45 12.33 -2.01
N ASP A 93 3.54 11.00 -2.05
CA ASP A 93 4.26 10.31 -3.12
C ASP A 93 3.49 10.37 -4.44
N GLN A 94 2.17 10.58 -4.39
CA GLN A 94 1.32 10.89 -5.56
C GLN A 94 1.48 12.35 -6.04
N LEU A 95 1.89 13.27 -5.16
CA LEU A 95 2.11 14.68 -5.49
C LEU A 95 3.50 14.95 -6.07
N VAL A 96 4.48 14.09 -5.78
CA VAL A 96 5.81 14.14 -6.39
C VAL A 96 5.79 13.20 -7.59
N ASN A 97 5.95 13.72 -8.81
CA ASN A 97 6.08 12.87 -10.01
C ASN A 97 7.43 12.14 -9.98
N ILE A 98 7.54 11.08 -9.16
CA ILE A 98 8.75 10.29 -8.99
C ILE A 98 8.86 9.36 -10.19
N GLU A 99 9.73 9.74 -11.12
CA GLU A 99 10.06 8.91 -12.27
C GLU A 99 11.39 8.18 -12.05
N ILE A 100 11.42 6.90 -12.40
CA ILE A 100 12.64 6.10 -12.41
C ILE A 100 13.10 5.92 -13.85
N ARG A 101 14.25 6.52 -14.18
CA ARG A 101 14.90 6.35 -15.48
C ARG A 101 15.78 5.11 -15.48
N GLY A 102 15.58 4.26 -16.48
CA GLY A 102 16.39 3.08 -16.74
C GLY A 102 15.91 1.82 -16.02
N ARG A 103 15.91 0.71 -16.77
CA ARG A 103 15.45 -0.61 -16.33
C ARG A 103 16.20 -1.15 -15.11
N GLU A 104 17.53 -0.98 -15.07
CA GLU A 104 18.36 -1.46 -13.95
C GLU A 104 18.02 -0.77 -12.63
N ARG A 105 17.81 0.56 -12.67
CA ARG A 105 17.42 1.33 -11.49
C ARG A 105 16.03 0.91 -11.01
N PHE A 106 15.11 0.66 -11.94
CA PHE A 106 13.77 0.18 -11.63
C PHE A 106 13.77 -1.20 -10.95
N ILE A 107 14.54 -2.16 -11.49
CA ILE A 107 14.73 -3.49 -10.88
C ILE A 107 15.22 -3.36 -9.44
N LYS A 108 16.26 -2.55 -9.22
CA LYS A 108 16.83 -2.32 -7.89
C LYS A 108 15.82 -1.66 -6.93
N ALA A 109 15.03 -0.71 -7.40
CA ALA A 109 14.08 0.04 -6.57
C ALA A 109 12.80 -0.74 -6.25
N SER A 110 12.39 -1.65 -7.15
CA SER A 110 11.18 -2.46 -7.01
C SER A 110 11.43 -3.79 -6.28
N GLY A 111 12.66 -4.34 -6.36
CA GLY A 111 12.96 -5.69 -5.89
C GLY A 111 12.54 -6.80 -6.85
N MET A 112 11.93 -6.45 -7.99
CA MET A 112 11.42 -7.41 -8.97
C MET A 112 12.57 -8.00 -9.80
N SER A 113 12.55 -9.32 -10.03
CA SER A 113 13.55 -9.95 -10.90
C SER A 113 13.46 -9.44 -12.36
N PRO A 114 14.58 -9.42 -13.12
CA PRO A 114 14.58 -8.99 -14.53
C PRO A 114 13.62 -9.79 -15.43
N LYS A 115 13.52 -11.10 -15.18
CA LYS A 115 12.62 -12.01 -15.90
C LYS A 115 11.15 -11.62 -15.68
N TRP A 116 10.80 -11.31 -14.44
CA TRP A 116 9.45 -10.88 -14.08
C TRP A 116 9.11 -9.51 -14.66
N LEU A 117 10.04 -8.56 -14.59
CA LEU A 117 9.84 -7.24 -15.19
C LEU A 117 9.56 -7.32 -16.69
N THR A 118 10.33 -8.13 -17.43
CA THR A 118 10.11 -8.36 -18.87
C THR A 118 8.69 -8.87 -19.15
N LYS A 119 8.19 -9.76 -18.28
CA LYS A 119 6.85 -10.32 -18.43
C LYS A 119 5.76 -9.29 -18.13
N MET A 120 5.93 -8.50 -17.05
CA MET A 120 4.97 -7.46 -16.64
C MET A 120 4.89 -6.32 -17.66
N GLU A 121 6.02 -5.94 -18.26
CA GLU A 121 6.08 -4.99 -19.38
C GLU A 121 5.33 -5.51 -20.60
N LYS A 122 5.58 -6.77 -21.00
CA LYS A 122 4.89 -7.40 -22.12
C LYS A 122 3.38 -7.48 -21.90
N TRP A 123 2.95 -7.60 -20.64
CA TRP A 123 1.53 -7.69 -20.26
C TRP A 123 0.87 -6.34 -20.00
N GLY A 124 1.62 -5.23 -20.05
CA GLY A 124 1.09 -3.90 -19.74
C GLY A 124 0.74 -3.69 -18.26
N VAL A 125 1.12 -4.62 -17.38
CA VAL A 125 0.95 -4.49 -15.91
C VAL A 125 1.90 -3.41 -15.38
N VAL A 126 3.09 -3.31 -15.95
CA VAL A 126 4.05 -2.21 -15.78
C VAL A 126 4.27 -1.62 -17.16
N SER A 127 4.16 -0.31 -17.33
CA SER A 127 4.08 0.35 -18.64
C SER A 127 5.03 1.55 -18.72
N PRO A 128 6.34 1.34 -18.88
CA PRO A 128 7.30 2.44 -19.01
C PRO A 128 7.05 3.25 -20.28
N LYS A 129 7.29 4.55 -20.20
CA LYS A 129 7.34 5.44 -21.37
C LYS A 129 8.75 5.46 -21.93
N LYS A 130 8.88 5.56 -23.25
CA LYS A 130 10.17 5.77 -23.90
C LYS A 130 10.42 7.27 -24.05
N GLU A 131 11.47 7.78 -23.43
CA GLU A 131 11.93 9.17 -23.59
C GLU A 131 13.35 9.17 -24.16
N GLY A 132 13.46 9.51 -25.44
CA GLY A 132 14.72 9.36 -26.17
C GLY A 132 15.16 7.89 -26.23
N GLU A 133 16.33 7.59 -25.67
CA GLU A 133 16.88 6.23 -25.60
C GLU A 133 16.57 5.50 -24.29
N GLU A 134 16.02 6.20 -23.29
CA GLU A 134 15.74 5.63 -21.97
C GLU A 134 14.28 5.22 -21.79
N LEU A 135 14.08 4.20 -20.96
CA LEU A 135 12.77 3.86 -20.42
C LEU A 135 12.56 4.62 -19.10
N VAL A 136 11.41 5.27 -18.98
CA VAL A 136 11.00 6.03 -17.81
C VAL A 136 9.78 5.37 -17.21
N TYR A 137 9.93 4.91 -15.96
CA TYR A 137 8.86 4.26 -15.21
C TYR A 137 8.22 5.26 -14.26
N SER A 138 6.90 5.24 -14.19
CA SER A 138 6.13 6.09 -13.28
C SER A 138 6.25 5.63 -11.83
N HIS A 139 5.76 6.46 -10.91
CA HIS A 139 5.63 6.06 -9.52
C HIS A 139 4.64 4.89 -9.34
N ASP A 140 3.56 4.86 -10.12
CA ASP A 140 2.57 3.77 -10.09
C ASP A 140 3.17 2.45 -10.58
N ASP A 141 3.99 2.48 -11.64
CA ASP A 141 4.75 1.32 -12.10
C ASP A 141 5.60 0.73 -10.98
N LEU A 142 6.29 1.60 -10.22
CA LEU A 142 7.12 1.18 -9.10
C LEU A 142 6.28 0.55 -7.98
N ASN A 143 5.13 1.14 -7.64
CA ASN A 143 4.24 0.62 -6.60
C ASN A 143 3.65 -0.73 -7.00
N ILE A 144 3.19 -0.87 -8.25
CA ILE A 144 2.70 -2.15 -8.80
C ILE A 144 3.82 -3.20 -8.71
N ALA A 145 5.03 -2.88 -9.16
CA ALA A 145 6.13 -3.83 -9.15
C ALA A 145 6.55 -4.26 -7.72
N ARG A 146 6.48 -3.35 -6.75
CA ARG A 146 6.71 -3.65 -5.33
C ARG A 146 5.60 -4.53 -4.74
N LEU A 147 4.33 -4.27 -5.07
CA LEU A 147 3.22 -5.11 -4.63
C LEU A 147 3.36 -6.55 -5.14
N ILE A 148 3.78 -6.72 -6.40
CA ILE A 148 4.04 -8.04 -6.99
C ILE A 148 5.21 -8.74 -6.27
N SER A 149 6.27 -8.00 -5.93
CA SER A 149 7.41 -8.56 -5.18
C SER A 149 7.00 -8.94 -3.75
N ASP A 150 6.23 -8.08 -3.07
CA ASP A 150 5.66 -8.38 -1.74
C ASP A 150 4.75 -9.62 -1.77
N MET A 151 4.04 -9.90 -2.88
CA MET A 151 3.24 -11.14 -3.00
C MET A 151 4.11 -12.39 -2.93
N ASP A 152 5.27 -12.38 -3.59
CA ASP A 152 6.19 -13.52 -3.57
C ASP A 152 6.77 -13.75 -2.18
N ASP A 153 7.21 -12.67 -1.51
CA ASP A 153 7.75 -12.69 -0.14
C ASP A 153 6.77 -13.25 0.90
N LEU A 154 5.46 -13.13 0.63
CA LEU A 154 4.39 -13.58 1.52
C LEU A 154 3.90 -15.00 1.27
N GLY A 155 4.42 -15.69 0.25
CA GLY A 155 3.90 -17.01 -0.09
C GLY A 155 2.78 -17.00 -1.13
N PHE A 156 2.57 -15.90 -1.86
CA PHE A 156 1.57 -15.78 -2.93
C PHE A 156 2.20 -15.63 -4.31
N GLY A 157 3.45 -16.03 -4.45
CA GLY A 157 4.15 -16.04 -5.73
C GLY A 157 3.96 -17.33 -6.55
N PRO A 158 4.51 -17.37 -7.78
CA PRO A 158 4.41 -18.54 -8.64
C PRO A 158 4.98 -19.82 -8.04
N GLN A 159 6.03 -19.70 -7.23
CA GLN A 159 6.62 -20.81 -6.49
C GLN A 159 5.67 -21.43 -5.44
N HIS A 160 4.61 -20.70 -5.08
CA HIS A 160 3.57 -21.13 -4.14
C HIS A 160 2.24 -21.47 -4.84
N GLY A 161 2.25 -21.62 -6.17
CA GLY A 161 1.08 -22.06 -6.96
C GLY A 161 0.17 -20.93 -7.47
N TYR A 162 0.53 -19.67 -7.26
CA TYR A 162 -0.20 -18.55 -7.85
C TYR A 162 0.08 -18.46 -9.37
N ASP A 163 -0.94 -18.46 -10.23
CA ASP A 163 -0.73 -18.25 -11.67
C ASP A 163 -0.52 -16.75 -11.94
N PRO A 164 0.67 -16.34 -12.40
CA PRO A 164 0.95 -14.92 -12.63
C PRO A 164 0.14 -14.33 -13.79
N GLN A 165 -0.48 -15.16 -14.64
CA GLN A 165 -1.45 -14.68 -15.64
C GLN A 165 -2.67 -14.01 -15.02
N ASP A 166 -3.02 -14.33 -13.77
CA ASP A 166 -4.13 -13.69 -13.08
C ASP A 166 -3.89 -12.18 -12.91
N LEU A 167 -2.63 -11.75 -12.73
CA LEU A 167 -2.27 -10.33 -12.69
C LEU A 167 -2.52 -9.63 -14.04
N LYS A 168 -2.28 -10.34 -15.15
CA LYS A 168 -2.58 -9.82 -16.49
C LYS A 168 -4.10 -9.67 -16.67
N ILE A 169 -4.89 -10.67 -16.24
CA ILE A 169 -6.36 -10.61 -16.33
C ILE A 169 -6.89 -9.38 -15.60
N VAL A 170 -6.36 -9.10 -14.41
CA VAL A 170 -6.75 -7.90 -13.63
C VAL A 170 -6.34 -6.62 -14.36
N ALA A 171 -5.12 -6.53 -14.89
CA ALA A 171 -4.67 -5.36 -15.63
C ALA A 171 -5.50 -5.12 -16.90
N ASP A 172 -5.74 -6.16 -17.69
CA ASP A 172 -6.58 -6.11 -18.89
C ASP A 172 -8.00 -5.65 -18.53
N PHE A 173 -8.58 -6.15 -17.44
CA PHE A 173 -9.91 -5.74 -16.98
C PHE A 173 -9.97 -4.24 -16.69
N VAL A 174 -8.98 -3.69 -15.96
CA VAL A 174 -8.93 -2.26 -15.65
C VAL A 174 -8.70 -1.43 -16.92
N GLN A 175 -7.78 -1.84 -17.79
CA GLN A 175 -7.53 -1.15 -19.05
C GLN A 175 -8.77 -1.13 -19.95
N ASN A 176 -9.42 -2.29 -20.12
CA ASN A 176 -10.64 -2.39 -20.92
C ASN A 176 -11.79 -1.58 -20.32
N PHE A 177 -11.90 -1.50 -18.99
CA PHE A 177 -12.89 -0.64 -18.34
C PHE A 177 -12.63 0.85 -18.62
N ILE A 178 -11.36 1.28 -18.60
CA ILE A 178 -10.99 2.67 -18.89
C ILE A 178 -11.22 3.00 -20.38
N MET A 179 -10.89 2.07 -21.27
CA MET A 179 -10.96 2.25 -22.73
C MET A 179 -12.36 2.01 -23.33
N SER A 180 -13.30 1.44 -22.58
CA SER A 180 -14.65 1.18 -23.10
C SER A 180 -15.48 2.45 -23.21
N ASN A 181 -16.31 2.54 -24.25
CA ASN A 181 -17.27 3.64 -24.45
C ASN A 181 -18.32 3.76 -23.32
N ASP A 182 -18.37 2.81 -22.39
CA ASP A 182 -19.28 2.84 -21.24
C ASP A 182 -18.83 3.82 -20.15
N ASN A 183 -17.58 4.28 -20.17
CA ASN A 183 -17.17 5.43 -19.38
C ASN A 183 -17.64 6.74 -20.04
N ARG A 184 -18.96 6.85 -20.19
CA ARG A 184 -19.66 7.95 -20.87
C ARG A 184 -19.23 9.32 -20.36
N TYR A 185 -18.88 9.41 -19.07
CA TYR A 185 -18.40 10.65 -18.47
C TYR A 185 -17.02 11.05 -19.03
N MET A 186 -16.04 10.15 -19.04
CA MET A 186 -14.71 10.47 -19.60
C MET A 186 -14.76 10.69 -21.11
N ALA A 187 -15.52 9.86 -21.85
CA ALA A 187 -15.68 10.01 -23.29
C ALA A 187 -16.36 11.35 -23.66
N ALA A 188 -17.40 11.76 -22.93
CA ALA A 188 -18.09 13.03 -23.18
C ALA A 188 -17.30 14.27 -22.75
N ASN A 189 -16.23 14.10 -21.96
CA ASN A 189 -15.41 15.19 -21.45
C ASN A 189 -13.95 15.07 -21.93
N LEU A 190 -13.67 14.30 -22.99
CA LEU A 190 -12.30 13.98 -23.40
C LEU A 190 -11.47 15.25 -23.72
N GLU A 191 -12.09 16.26 -24.33
CA GLU A 191 -11.49 17.58 -24.57
C GLU A 191 -11.13 18.30 -23.27
N LYS A 192 -12.01 18.22 -22.26
CA LYS A 192 -11.77 18.75 -20.93
C LYS A 192 -10.61 18.02 -20.26
N PHE A 193 -10.56 16.70 -20.34
CA PHE A 193 -9.48 15.87 -19.78
C PHE A 193 -8.13 16.03 -20.50
N SER A 194 -8.14 16.51 -21.74
CA SER A 194 -6.93 16.75 -22.56
C SER A 194 -6.41 18.18 -22.45
N ASN A 195 -7.17 19.09 -21.82
CA ASN A 195 -6.78 20.49 -21.63
C ASN A 195 -5.89 20.65 -20.38
N PRO A 196 -4.68 21.24 -20.50
CA PRO A 196 -3.82 21.57 -19.36
C PRO A 196 -4.51 22.38 -18.25
N GLU A 197 -5.48 23.23 -18.57
CA GLU A 197 -6.20 24.08 -17.62
C GLU A 197 -7.16 23.30 -16.70
N HIS A 198 -7.61 22.11 -17.09
CA HIS A 198 -8.50 21.26 -16.29
C HIS A 198 -7.77 20.11 -15.59
N THR A 199 -6.43 20.15 -15.53
CA THR A 199 -5.61 19.09 -14.91
C THR A 199 -5.92 18.86 -13.43
N GLU A 200 -6.48 19.81 -12.69
CA GLU A 200 -6.91 19.62 -11.30
C GLU A 200 -8.18 18.76 -11.20
N GLU A 201 -9.24 19.09 -11.93
CA GLU A 201 -10.49 18.32 -11.95
C GLU A 201 -10.25 16.87 -12.42
N CYS A 202 -9.31 16.70 -13.35
CA CYS A 202 -8.89 15.38 -13.81
C CYS A 202 -8.23 14.55 -12.70
N ARG A 203 -7.32 15.19 -11.93
CA ARG A 203 -6.62 14.56 -10.81
C ARG A 203 -7.59 14.19 -9.70
N GLU A 204 -8.52 15.08 -9.36
CA GLU A 204 -9.56 14.80 -8.36
C GLU A 204 -10.47 13.63 -8.79
N PHE A 205 -10.90 13.60 -10.04
CA PHE A 205 -11.70 12.49 -10.57
C PHE A 205 -10.96 11.15 -10.49
N ILE A 206 -9.68 11.12 -10.90
CA ILE A 206 -8.84 9.92 -10.82
C ILE A 206 -8.74 9.44 -9.37
N GLU A 207 -8.54 10.34 -8.40
CA GLU A 207 -8.43 9.98 -6.99
C GLU A 207 -9.73 9.40 -6.44
N VAL A 208 -10.87 10.07 -6.69
CA VAL A 208 -12.19 9.60 -6.26
C VAL A 208 -12.51 8.23 -6.86
N MET A 209 -12.24 8.05 -8.15
CA MET A 209 -12.46 6.76 -8.82
C MET A 209 -11.53 5.66 -8.28
N SER A 210 -10.26 5.98 -8.01
CA SER A 210 -9.29 5.05 -7.41
C SER A 210 -9.76 4.55 -6.04
N LEU A 211 -10.26 5.45 -5.19
CA LEU A 211 -10.85 5.10 -3.90
C LEU A 211 -12.11 4.24 -4.07
N PHE A 212 -12.98 4.58 -5.02
CA PHE A 212 -14.18 3.79 -5.33
C PHE A 212 -13.83 2.35 -5.72
N PHE A 213 -12.85 2.15 -6.62
CA PHE A 213 -12.39 0.81 -7.00
C PHE A 213 -11.81 0.04 -5.82
N TYR A 214 -10.96 0.67 -5.02
CA TYR A 214 -10.37 0.06 -3.84
C TYR A 214 -11.43 -0.45 -2.86
N HIS A 215 -12.43 0.40 -2.53
CA HIS A 215 -13.48 0.03 -1.60
C HIS A 215 -14.43 -1.03 -2.17
N THR A 216 -14.75 -0.94 -3.47
CA THR A 216 -15.60 -1.91 -4.16
C THR A 216 -14.95 -3.29 -4.19
N TYR A 217 -13.69 -3.37 -4.61
CA TYR A 217 -12.92 -4.63 -4.62
C TYR A 217 -12.87 -5.25 -3.22
N ARG A 218 -12.50 -4.46 -2.21
CA ARG A 218 -12.41 -4.96 -0.83
C ARG A 218 -13.75 -5.49 -0.30
N LYS A 219 -14.86 -4.81 -0.61
CA LYS A 219 -16.21 -5.25 -0.22
C LYS A 219 -16.55 -6.59 -0.88
N GLN A 220 -16.39 -6.67 -2.20
CA GLN A 220 -16.71 -7.86 -3.01
C GLN A 220 -15.92 -9.10 -2.58
N VAL A 221 -14.60 -8.94 -2.36
CA VAL A 221 -13.74 -10.02 -1.85
C VAL A 221 -14.23 -10.50 -0.48
N ARG A 222 -14.49 -9.58 0.46
CA ARG A 222 -14.97 -9.95 1.80
C ARG A 222 -16.29 -10.73 1.74
N GLU A 223 -17.23 -10.29 0.92
CA GLU A 223 -18.52 -10.96 0.76
C GLU A 223 -18.37 -12.35 0.15
N LYS A 224 -17.56 -12.49 -0.92
CA LYS A 224 -17.31 -13.78 -1.57
C LYS A 224 -16.62 -14.78 -0.64
N TYR A 225 -15.57 -14.37 0.07
CA TYR A 225 -14.88 -15.27 1.01
C TYR A 225 -15.73 -15.61 2.23
N PHE A 226 -16.54 -14.68 2.74
CA PHE A 226 -17.50 -14.96 3.81
C PHE A 226 -18.50 -16.05 3.41
N MET A 227 -19.04 -15.98 2.19
CA MET A 227 -19.95 -17.00 1.66
C MET A 227 -19.29 -18.38 1.54
N LEU A 228 -18.08 -18.45 0.99
CA LEU A 228 -17.34 -19.70 0.84
C LEU A 228 -17.02 -20.37 2.19
N THR A 229 -16.67 -19.59 3.21
CA THR A 229 -16.39 -20.11 4.56
C THR A 229 -17.64 -20.57 5.32
N ASN A 230 -18.83 -20.09 4.95
CA ASN A 230 -20.08 -20.52 5.57
C ASN A 230 -20.68 -21.74 4.86
N GLN A 231 -20.56 -21.84 3.53
CA GLN A 231 -20.96 -23.04 2.78
C GLN A 231 -20.14 -24.28 3.16
N GLN A 232 -18.88 -24.13 3.54
CA GLN A 232 -18.07 -25.24 4.06
C GLN A 232 -18.43 -25.67 5.49
N LYS A 233 -19.26 -24.91 6.21
CA LYS A 233 -19.69 -25.20 7.60
C LYS A 233 -21.05 -25.89 7.69
N GLU A 234 -21.82 -25.96 6.60
CA GLU A 234 -23.02 -26.78 6.56
C GLU A 234 -22.62 -28.23 6.22
N PRO A 235 -22.72 -29.20 7.14
CA PRO A 235 -22.49 -30.58 6.79
C PRO A 235 -23.55 -31.01 5.78
N SER A 236 -23.10 -31.59 4.67
CA SER A 236 -23.93 -32.25 3.68
C SER A 236 -24.91 -33.17 4.39
N GLN A 237 -26.19 -32.78 4.47
CA GLN A 237 -27.24 -33.72 4.83
C GLN A 237 -27.38 -34.69 3.67
N GLU A 238 -26.72 -35.85 3.78
CA GLU A 238 -27.02 -36.99 2.91
C GLU A 238 -28.51 -37.33 3.07
N PRO A 239 -29.25 -37.53 1.98
CA PRO A 239 -30.63 -37.98 2.08
C PRO A 239 -30.65 -39.40 2.64
N THR A 240 -31.20 -39.56 3.84
CA THR A 240 -31.62 -40.86 4.37
C THR A 240 -32.54 -41.52 3.36
N SER A 241 -31.99 -42.50 2.65
CA SER A 241 -32.75 -43.40 1.78
C SER A 241 -33.64 -44.27 2.67
N THR A 242 -34.95 -44.18 2.48
CA THR A 242 -35.92 -45.20 2.92
C THR A 242 -36.80 -45.55 1.74
#